data_AF-A0A1I0X4Z2-F1
#
_entry.id   AF-A0A1I0X4Z2-F1
#
_cell.length_a   1.000
_cell.length_b   1.000
_cell.length_c   1.000
_cell.angle_alpha   90.00
_cell.angle_beta   90.00
_cell.angle_gamma   90.00
#
_symmetry.space_group_name_H-M   'P 1'
#
loop_
_entity.id
_entity.type
_entity.pdbx_description
1 polymer ?
#
loop_
_entity_poly.entity_id
_entity_poly.type
_entity_poly.pdbx_seq_one_letter_code
_entity_poly.pdbx_strand_id
1 'polypeptide(L)' 'MDVQIEPKLLTGKIVEITEMSAKIELKGKMGILHLPLRSVFTDKKLEIDDEVEIYVSYAKVL' A
#
# COMPACT_ATOMS: atom_id res chain seq x y z
N MET A 1 -11.71 -21.41 11.94
CA MET A 1 -10.85 -20.50 12.72
C MET A 1 -11.39 -19.11 12.47
N ASP A 2 -12.02 -18.49 13.48
CA ASP A 2 -12.40 -17.08 13.40
C ASP A 2 -11.12 -16.26 13.39
N VAL A 3 -10.75 -15.75 12.22
CA VAL A 3 -9.58 -14.88 12.07
C VAL A 3 -10.05 -13.48 12.45
N GLN A 4 -9.61 -12.99 13.60
CA GLN A 4 -9.74 -11.57 13.92
C GLN A 4 -8.88 -10.77 12.95
N ILE A 5 -9.51 -9.85 12.23
CA ILE A 5 -8.83 -9.00 11.25
C ILE A 5 -8.08 -7.92 12.02
N GLU A 6 -6.79 -8.17 12.28
CA GLU A 6 -5.87 -7.16 12.82
C GLU A 6 -5.02 -6.60 11.67
N PRO A 7 -5.29 -5.36 11.20
CA PRO A 7 -4.47 -4.75 10.17
C PRO A 7 -3.08 -4.46 10.72
N LYS A 8 -2.05 -4.78 9.93
CA LYS A 8 -0.66 -4.45 10.22
C LYS A 8 -0.26 -3.17 9.51
N LEU A 9 0.37 -2.26 10.25
CA LEU A 9 1.01 -1.08 9.67
C LEU A 9 2.31 -1.48 8.98
N LEU A 10 2.38 -1.16 7.70
CA LEU A 10 3.58 -1.25 6.87
C LEU A 10 3.93 0.15 6.36
N THR A 11 5.21 0.36 6.09
CA THR A 11 5.70 1.59 5.48
C THR A 11 6.39 1.28 4.18
N GLY A 12 6.26 2.16 3.20
CA GLY A 12 6.89 2.01 1.90
C GLY A 12 7.16 3.34 1.23
N LYS A 13 7.57 3.27 -0.03
CA LYS A 13 7.91 4.41 -0.86
C LYS A 13 7.31 4.24 -2.25
N ILE A 14 6.69 5.29 -2.80
CA ILE A 14 6.15 5.25 -4.16
C ILE A 14 7.31 5.24 -5.16
N VAL A 15 7.35 4.21 -6.01
CA VAL A 15 8.39 4.03 -7.04
C VAL A 15 7.85 4.17 -8.46
N GLU A 16 6.52 4.12 -8.63
CA GLU A 16 5.86 4.31 -9.92
C GLU A 16 4.42 4.81 -9.70
N ILE A 17 3.97 5.73 -10.55
CA ILE A 17 2.57 6.20 -10.56
C ILE A 17 2.06 6.07 -12.00
N THR A 18 0.93 5.39 -12.14
CA THR A 18 0.20 5.22 -13.40
C THR A 18 -1.14 5.94 -13.32
N GLU A 19 -1.91 5.97 -14.41
CA GLU A 19 -3.25 6.57 -14.39
C GLU A 19 -4.23 5.89 -13.42
N MET A 20 -4.01 4.61 -13.10
CA MET A 20 -4.93 3.83 -12.26
C MET A 20 -4.34 3.37 -10.93
N SER A 21 -3.01 3.31 -10.79
CA SER A 21 -2.36 2.72 -9.63
C SER A 21 -1.04 3.37 -9.25
N ALA A 22 -0.70 3.28 -7.96
CA ALA A 22 0.61 3.58 -7.41
C ALA A 22 1.30 2.26 -7.03
N LYS A 23 2.57 2.15 -7.43
CA LYS A 23 3.46 1.07 -7.07
C LYS A 23 4.32 1.50 -5.89
N ILE A 24 4.27 0.72 -4.82
CA ILE A 24 4.91 1.03 -3.55
C ILE A 24 5.91 -0.08 -3.24
N GLU A 25 7.18 0.29 -3.09
CA GLU A 25 8.20 -0.61 -2.54
C GLU A 25 8.11 -0.58 -1.01
N LEU A 26 7.89 -1.73 -0.39
CA LEU A 26 7.78 -1.85 1.06
C LEU A 26 9.17 -1.86 1.70
N LYS A 27 9.33 -1.12 2.81
CA LYS A 27 10.60 -1.09 3.56
C LYS A 27 10.96 -2.49 4.07
N GLY A 28 12.25 -2.75 4.24
CA GLY A 28 12.75 -4.04 4.76
C GLY A 28 12.76 -5.18 3.75
N LYS A 29 12.72 -4.88 2.43
CA LYS A 29 12.68 -5.88 1.35
C LYS A 29 11.44 -6.80 1.43
N MET A 30 10.32 -6.25 1.90
CA MET A 30 9.06 -6.97 2.04
C MET A 30 8.29 -7.12 0.70
N GLY A 31 8.83 -6.58 -0.38
CA GLY A 31 8.28 -6.69 -1.73
C GLY A 31 7.64 -5.41 -2.23
N ILE A 32 6.76 -5.56 -3.21
CA ILE A 32 6.08 -4.46 -3.91
C ILE A 32 4.58 -4.63 -3.74
N LEU A 33 3.89 -3.52 -3.48
CA LEU A 33 2.44 -3.44 -3.45
C LEU A 33 1.95 -2.53 -4.58
N HIS A 34 0.95 -2.98 -5.33
CA HIS A 34 0.23 -2.15 -6.30
C HIS A 34 -1.13 -1.79 -5.70
N LEU A 35 -1.35 -0.50 -5.46
CA LEU A 35 -2.63 0.01 -4.97
C LEU A 35 -3.31 0.88 -6.03
N PRO A 36 -4.62 0.72 -6.27
CA PRO A 36 -5.35 1.64 -7.12
C PRO A 36 -5.37 3.03 -6.47
N LEU A 37 -5.32 4.10 -7.26
CA LEU A 37 -5.20 5.47 -6.72
C LEU A 37 -6.32 5.85 -5.75
N ARG A 38 -7.53 5.31 -5.97
CA ARG A 38 -8.70 5.50 -5.08
C ARG A 38 -8.52 4.93 -3.66
N SER A 39 -7.49 4.13 -3.43
CA SER A 39 -7.14 3.55 -2.13
C SER A 39 -5.99 4.28 -1.44
N VAL A 40 -5.46 5.35 -2.05
CA VAL A 40 -4.39 6.18 -1.50
C VAL A 40 -4.98 7.53 -1.12
N PHE A 41 -5.05 7.81 0.19
CA PHE A 41 -5.68 9.01 0.72
C PHE A 41 -4.62 10.07 1.03
N THR A 42 -4.77 11.27 0.45
CA THR A 42 -3.83 12.38 0.65
C THR A 42 -4.46 13.70 0.17
N ASP A 43 -4.05 14.82 0.78
CA ASP A 43 -4.45 16.17 0.37
C ASP A 43 -3.48 16.81 -0.66
N LYS A 44 -2.38 16.13 -0.97
CA LYS A 44 -1.40 16.56 -1.97
C LYS A 44 -1.40 15.66 -3.20
N LYS A 45 -0.85 16.17 -4.30
CA LYS A 45 -0.58 15.34 -5.47
C LYS A 45 0.45 14.27 -5.11
N LEU A 46 0.22 13.03 -5.54
CA LEU A 46 1.17 11.94 -5.37
C LEU A 46 2.40 12.18 -6.25
N GLU A 47 3.56 11.94 -5.66
CA GLU A 47 4.85 12.09 -6.30
C GLU A 47 5.69 10.81 -6.12
N ILE A 48 6.58 10.57 -7.07
CA ILE A 48 7.61 9.54 -6.90
C ILE A 48 8.45 9.93 -5.69
N ASP A 49 8.87 8.92 -4.94
CA ASP A 49 9.61 9.03 -3.70
C ASP A 49 8.81 9.41 -2.44
N ASP A 50 7.50 9.65 -2.55
CA ASP A 50 6.64 9.84 -1.38
C ASP A 50 6.69 8.63 -0.44
N GLU A 51 6.83 8.89 0.86
CA GLU A 51 6.66 7.87 1.89
C GLU A 51 5.16 7.59 2.11
N VAL A 52 4.84 6.32 2.34
CA VAL A 52 3.46 5.87 2.48
C VAL A 52 3.32 4.92 3.67
N GLU A 53 2.28 5.12 4.44
CA GLU A 53 1.80 4.18 5.46
C GLU A 53 0.65 3.35 4.89
N ILE A 54 0.69 2.04 5.09
CA ILE A 54 -0.28 1.09 4.56
C ILE A 54 -0.75 0.19 5.70
N TYR A 55 -2.05 0.17 5.94
CA TYR A 55 -2.69 -0.76 6.87
C TYR A 55 -3.22 -1.96 6.07
N VAL A 56 -2.53 -3.10 6.13
CA VAL A 56 -2.89 -4.31 5.36
C VAL A 56 -3.41 -5.41 6.27
N SER A 57 -4.40 -6.18 5.79
CA SER A 57 -4.87 -7.39 6.45
C SER A 57 -4.83 -8.60 5.50
N TYR A 58 -5.29 -9.76 5.95
CA TYR A 58 -5.19 -11.03 5.24
C TYR A 58 -6.18 -11.12 4.07
N ALA A 59 -5.70 -11.59 2.92
CA ALA A 59 -6.58 -12.06 1.85
C ALA A 59 -7.08 -13.47 2.20
N LYS A 60 -8.40 -13.65 2.30
CA LYS A 60 -9.03 -14.95 2.47
C LYS A 60 -9.65 -15.39 1.14
N VAL A 61 -9.18 -16.51 0.61
CA VAL A 61 -9.86 -17.20 -0.51
C VAL A 61 -11.09 -17.91 0.06
N LEU A 62 -12.22 -17.79 -0.64
CA LEU A 62 -13.46 -18.49 -0.32
C LEU A 62 -13.57 -19.78 -1.11
#